data_AF-A0A1Q7KKP0-F1
#
_entry.id   AF-A0A1Q7KKP0-F1
#
_cell.length_a   1.000
_cell.length_b   1.000
_cell.length_c   1.000
_cell.angle_alpha   90.00
_cell.angle_beta   90.00
_cell.angle_gamma   90.00
#
_symmetry.space_group_name_H-M   'P 1'
#
loop_
_entity.id
_entity.type
_entity.pdbx_description
1 polymer ?
#
loop_
_entity_poly.entity_id
_entity_poly.type
_entity_poly.pdbx_seq_one_letter_code
_entity_poly.pdbx_strand_id
1 'polypeptide(L)'
;MTTVRVYGGKAGTKPDGGSPLLAGLLAAIGIIVAWVGLVYVTHHPVGIAAWGVGGLLGIVVAKAAKPPTKATGALAAGLTLVTALLAKVVVVVVALQPMLRQELANDPAALTMLFLLEKTEQKSFSPELQATINARPDLVTDTTFFGFGPGHELREKMIDEAVAAAKASSFDERKRLVHKHYDRFLDKLGFGVLLLATFGLLDLLWIGLGMSTAWTLGQGRI
;
A
#
# COMPACT_ATOMS: atom_id res chain seq x y z
N MET A 1 -74.63 19.76 -22.45
CA MET A 1 -73.27 20.31 -22.65
C MET A 1 -72.33 19.56 -21.73
N THR A 2 -71.52 18.66 -22.28
CA THR A 2 -70.67 17.73 -21.54
C THR A 2 -69.28 18.35 -21.39
N THR A 3 -68.88 18.66 -20.17
CA THR A 3 -67.57 19.23 -19.85
C THR A 3 -66.50 18.15 -19.98
N VAL A 4 -65.73 18.19 -21.06
CA VAL A 4 -64.56 17.32 -21.26
C VAL A 4 -63.44 17.79 -20.33
N ARG A 5 -63.14 17.02 -19.28
CA ARG A 5 -61.91 17.20 -18.50
C ARG A 5 -60.74 16.71 -19.33
N VAL A 6 -60.01 17.64 -19.93
CA VAL A 6 -58.70 17.38 -20.53
C VAL A 6 -57.69 17.16 -19.41
N TYR A 7 -57.31 15.90 -19.18
CA TYR A 7 -56.13 15.56 -18.39
C TYR A 7 -54.88 15.92 -19.20
N GLY A 8 -54.54 17.21 -19.21
CA GLY A 8 -53.23 17.69 -19.62
C GLY A 8 -52.19 17.24 -18.59
N GLY A 9 -51.82 15.97 -18.63
CA GLY A 9 -50.62 15.48 -17.96
C GLY A 9 -49.44 16.25 -18.55
N LYS A 10 -48.86 17.16 -17.77
CA LYS A 10 -47.55 17.73 -18.10
C LYS A 10 -46.61 16.53 -18.30
N ALA A 11 -46.15 16.35 -19.54
CA ALA A 11 -45.05 15.45 -19.82
C ALA A 11 -43.92 15.84 -18.87
N GLY A 12 -43.66 14.99 -17.87
CA GLY A 12 -42.52 15.17 -16.99
C GLY A 12 -41.28 15.18 -17.86
N THR A 13 -40.68 16.34 -18.03
CA THR A 13 -39.35 16.50 -18.60
C THR A 13 -38.44 15.53 -17.86
N LYS A 14 -38.00 14.48 -18.56
CA LYS A 14 -36.95 13.57 -18.10
C LYS A 14 -35.80 14.49 -17.66
N PRO A 15 -35.35 14.46 -16.39
CA PRO A 15 -34.24 15.30 -16.02
C PRO A 15 -33.05 14.90 -16.89
N ASP A 16 -32.41 15.88 -17.53
CA ASP A 16 -31.17 15.76 -18.32
C ASP A 16 -29.95 15.39 -17.43
N GLY A 17 -30.19 14.66 -16.33
CA GLY A 17 -29.19 14.25 -15.37
C GLY A 17 -28.41 13.04 -15.90
N GLY A 18 -27.11 13.23 -16.12
CA GLY A 18 -26.19 12.12 -16.37
C GLY A 18 -26.15 11.15 -15.18
N SER A 19 -25.80 9.88 -15.42
CA SER A 19 -25.76 8.87 -14.35
C SER A 19 -24.74 9.27 -13.26
N PRO A 20 -25.18 9.56 -12.02
CA PRO A 20 -24.27 9.95 -10.93
C PRO A 20 -23.35 8.81 -10.52
N LEU A 21 -23.80 7.56 -10.69
CA LEU A 21 -22.97 6.37 -10.49
C LEU A 21 -21.84 6.32 -11.52
N LEU A 22 -22.15 6.48 -12.82
CA LEU A 22 -21.13 6.43 -13.86
C LEU A 22 -20.11 7.56 -13.71
N ALA A 23 -20.58 8.78 -13.46
CA ALA A 23 -19.72 9.93 -13.23
C ALA A 23 -18.81 9.71 -11.99
N GLY A 24 -19.38 9.21 -10.91
CA GLY A 24 -18.64 8.86 -9.70
C GLY A 24 -17.60 7.75 -9.92
N LEU A 25 -17.93 6.71 -10.69
CA LEU A 25 -17.00 5.63 -11.03
C LEU A 25 -15.84 6.12 -11.89
N LEU A 26 -16.10 6.92 -12.92
CA LEU A 26 -15.04 7.50 -13.76
C LEU A 26 -14.10 8.40 -12.95
N ALA A 27 -14.66 9.22 -12.06
CA ALA A 27 -13.88 10.04 -11.14
C ALA A 27 -13.05 9.17 -10.17
N ALA A 28 -13.65 8.11 -9.61
CA ALA A 28 -12.96 7.18 -8.71
C ALA A 28 -11.76 6.52 -9.41
N ILE A 29 -11.92 6.05 -10.65
CA ILE A 29 -10.82 5.46 -11.43
C ILE A 29 -9.69 6.48 -11.62
N GLY A 30 -10.02 7.70 -12.05
CA GLY A 30 -9.01 8.77 -12.22
C GLY A 30 -8.27 9.09 -10.91
N ILE A 31 -9.00 9.13 -9.80
CA ILE A 31 -8.43 9.34 -8.46
C ILE A 31 -7.48 8.20 -8.08
N ILE A 32 -7.88 6.94 -8.28
CA ILE A 32 -7.03 5.77 -7.97
C ILE A 32 -5.74 5.84 -8.77
N VAL A 33 -5.83 6.09 -10.09
CA VAL A 33 -4.66 6.18 -10.97
C VAL A 33 -3.72 7.32 -10.51
N ALA A 34 -4.27 8.51 -10.25
CA ALA A 34 -3.48 9.65 -9.81
C ALA A 34 -2.82 9.40 -8.44
N TRP A 35 -3.55 8.80 -7.50
CA TRP A 35 -3.04 8.49 -6.16
C TRP A 35 -1.93 7.44 -6.24
N VAL A 36 -2.18 6.31 -6.90
CA VAL A 36 -1.19 5.23 -7.05
C VAL A 36 0.06 5.75 -7.75
N GLY A 37 -0.09 6.54 -8.82
CA GLY A 37 1.02 7.18 -9.52
C GLY A 37 1.82 8.12 -8.61
N LEU A 38 1.14 8.91 -7.79
CA LEU A 38 1.80 9.78 -6.81
C LEU A 38 2.63 8.97 -5.81
N VAL A 39 2.05 7.93 -5.20
CA VAL A 39 2.76 7.07 -4.23
C VAL A 39 3.94 6.36 -4.88
N TYR A 40 3.73 5.84 -6.09
CA TYR A 40 4.77 5.16 -6.86
C TYR A 40 5.97 6.05 -7.16
N VAL A 41 5.75 7.33 -7.50
CA VAL A 41 6.83 8.28 -7.79
C VAL A 41 7.47 8.81 -6.51
N THR A 42 6.65 9.22 -5.54
CA THR A 42 7.14 9.92 -4.33
C THR A 42 7.69 9.00 -3.27
N HIS A 43 7.40 7.70 -3.32
CA HIS A 43 7.78 6.75 -2.28
C HIS A 43 7.27 7.17 -0.89
N HIS A 44 6.16 7.91 -0.83
CA HIS A 44 5.54 8.32 0.43
C HIS A 44 4.05 7.93 0.43
N PRO A 45 3.59 7.10 1.39
CA PRO A 45 2.18 6.80 1.54
C PRO A 45 1.46 8.04 2.10
N VAL A 46 0.89 8.86 1.21
CA VAL A 46 0.19 10.08 1.60
C VAL A 46 -1.15 9.73 2.25
N GLY A 47 -1.21 9.69 3.59
CA GLY A 47 -2.45 9.46 4.33
C GLY A 47 -3.44 10.64 4.26
N ILE A 48 -2.96 11.85 3.97
CA ILE A 48 -3.72 13.11 4.05
C ILE A 48 -4.69 13.31 2.86
N ALA A 49 -4.60 12.48 1.81
CA ALA A 49 -5.38 12.67 0.58
C ALA A 49 -6.83 12.13 0.63
N ALA A 50 -7.20 11.28 1.59
CA ALA A 50 -8.52 10.61 1.57
C ALA A 50 -9.69 11.58 1.76
N TRP A 51 -9.50 12.66 2.52
CA TRP A 51 -10.50 13.70 2.68
C TRP A 51 -10.80 14.45 1.37
N GLY A 52 -9.74 14.81 0.63
CA GLY A 52 -9.86 15.45 -0.68
C GLY A 52 -10.58 14.56 -1.70
N VAL A 53 -10.34 13.25 -1.66
CA VAL A 53 -11.07 12.26 -2.47
C VAL A 53 -12.56 12.27 -2.16
N GLY A 54 -12.93 12.29 -0.88
CA GLY A 54 -14.32 12.42 -0.45
C GLY A 54 -14.99 13.68 -0.98
N GLY A 55 -14.29 14.82 -0.87
CA GLY A 55 -14.75 16.11 -1.38
C GLY A 55 -15.05 16.07 -2.89
N LEU A 56 -14.08 15.59 -3.68
CA LEU A 56 -14.19 15.50 -5.14
C LEU A 56 -15.33 14.59 -5.57
N LEU A 57 -15.44 13.40 -4.98
CA LEU A 57 -16.51 12.45 -5.31
C LEU A 57 -17.90 13.00 -4.94
N GLY A 58 -18.02 13.68 -3.79
CA GLY A 58 -19.24 14.36 -3.40
C GLY A 58 -19.69 15.40 -4.44
N ILE A 59 -18.77 16.25 -4.91
CA ILE A 59 -19.05 17.28 -5.93
C ILE A 59 -19.46 16.65 -7.26
N VAL A 60 -18.72 15.63 -7.75
CA VAL A 60 -18.99 14.97 -9.03
C VAL A 60 -20.38 14.33 -9.02
N VAL A 61 -20.69 13.57 -7.97
CA VAL A 61 -21.97 12.87 -7.82
C VAL A 61 -23.13 13.87 -7.70
N ALA A 62 -22.97 14.95 -6.92
CA ALA A 62 -24.00 15.97 -6.79
C ALA A 62 -24.29 16.70 -8.11
N LYS A 63 -23.24 17.04 -8.88
CA LYS A 63 -23.37 17.73 -10.17
C LYS A 63 -24.05 16.87 -11.24
N ALA A 64 -23.86 15.55 -11.19
CA ALA A 64 -24.47 14.62 -12.13
C ALA A 64 -25.96 14.34 -11.83
N ALA A 65 -26.35 14.28 -10.56
CA ALA A 65 -27.66 13.79 -10.15
C ALA A 65 -28.87 14.73 -10.38
N LYS A 66 -28.65 16.04 -10.51
CA LYS A 66 -29.65 17.13 -10.68
C LYS A 66 -31.14 16.71 -10.59
N PRO A 67 -31.82 16.87 -9.43
CA PRO A 67 -31.32 17.44 -8.18
C PRO A 67 -30.56 16.42 -7.30
N PRO A 68 -29.55 16.86 -6.53
CA PRO A 68 -28.92 16.01 -5.53
C PRO A 68 -29.88 15.69 -4.39
N THR A 69 -29.74 14.50 -3.80
CA THR A 69 -30.61 13.94 -2.77
C THR A 69 -29.80 13.24 -1.68
N LYS A 70 -30.47 12.79 -0.61
CA LYS A 70 -29.83 11.93 0.41
C LYS A 70 -29.24 10.65 -0.19
N ALA A 71 -29.89 10.07 -1.21
CA ALA A 71 -29.40 8.88 -1.90
C ALA A 71 -28.10 9.13 -2.67
N THR A 72 -27.92 10.33 -3.25
CA THR A 72 -26.69 10.68 -3.95
C THR A 72 -25.56 10.99 -2.97
N GLY A 73 -25.87 11.53 -1.79
CA GLY A 73 -24.93 11.57 -0.66
C GLY A 73 -24.47 10.18 -0.21
N ALA A 74 -25.39 9.23 -0.08
CA ALA A 74 -25.08 7.84 0.25
C ALA A 74 -24.15 7.19 -0.77
N LEU A 75 -24.49 7.39 -2.05
CA LEU A 75 -23.68 6.91 -3.17
C LEU A 75 -22.27 7.52 -3.13
N ALA A 76 -22.13 8.83 -2.93
CA ALA A 76 -20.84 9.49 -2.86
C ALA A 76 -19.99 8.94 -1.71
N ALA A 77 -20.55 8.80 -0.51
CA ALA A 77 -19.84 8.23 0.64
C ALA A 77 -19.42 6.77 0.42
N GLY A 78 -20.30 5.95 -0.16
CA GLY A 78 -19.98 4.57 -0.53
C GLY A 78 -18.86 4.48 -1.56
N LEU A 79 -18.92 5.32 -2.60
CA LEU A 79 -17.85 5.42 -3.59
C LEU A 79 -16.55 5.86 -2.97
N THR A 80 -16.55 6.82 -2.03
CA THR A 80 -15.33 7.25 -1.31
C THR A 80 -14.70 6.09 -0.55
N LEU A 81 -15.49 5.32 0.20
CA LEU A 81 -14.98 4.17 0.95
C LEU A 81 -14.36 3.14 0.00
N VAL A 82 -15.08 2.73 -1.05
CA VAL A 82 -14.59 1.74 -2.02
C VAL A 82 -13.35 2.24 -2.74
N THR A 83 -13.32 3.52 -3.15
CA THR A 83 -12.17 4.14 -3.82
C THR A 83 -10.93 4.13 -2.93
N ALA A 84 -11.07 4.50 -1.66
CA ALA A 84 -9.96 4.52 -0.71
C ALA A 84 -9.41 3.11 -0.44
N LEU A 85 -10.28 2.12 -0.25
CA LEU A 85 -9.88 0.73 -0.04
C LEU A 85 -9.19 0.14 -1.27
N LEU A 86 -9.76 0.35 -2.46
CA LEU A 86 -9.15 -0.11 -3.71
C LEU A 86 -7.81 0.57 -3.95
N ALA A 87 -7.69 1.88 -3.71
CA ALA A 87 -6.41 2.58 -3.82
C ALA A 87 -5.34 1.95 -2.92
N LYS A 88 -5.66 1.63 -1.66
CA LYS A 88 -4.73 0.93 -0.73
C LYS A 88 -4.31 -0.43 -1.29
N VAL A 89 -5.26 -1.23 -1.76
CA VAL A 89 -4.98 -2.54 -2.37
C VAL A 89 -4.03 -2.39 -3.57
N VAL A 90 -4.31 -1.45 -4.47
CA VAL A 90 -3.47 -1.22 -5.66
C VAL A 90 -2.09 -0.70 -5.26
N VAL A 91 -1.97 0.19 -4.27
CA VAL A 91 -0.68 0.63 -3.73
C VAL A 91 0.13 -0.55 -3.22
N VAL A 92 -0.47 -1.48 -2.47
CA VAL A 92 0.22 -2.67 -1.96
C VAL A 92 0.72 -3.57 -3.09
N VAL A 93 -0.08 -3.77 -4.13
CA VAL A 93 0.29 -4.65 -5.26
C VAL A 93 1.32 -3.99 -6.19
N VAL A 94 1.21 -2.69 -6.44
CA VAL A 94 1.95 -2.00 -7.51
C VAL A 94 3.13 -1.18 -7.00
N ALA A 95 2.97 -0.49 -5.87
CA ALA A 95 3.96 0.49 -5.39
C ALA A 95 4.77 -0.01 -4.19
N LEU A 96 4.19 -0.84 -3.33
CA LEU A 96 4.87 -1.27 -2.11
C LEU A 96 6.09 -2.16 -2.37
N GLN A 97 5.98 -3.11 -3.31
CA GLN A 97 7.10 -3.99 -3.66
C GLN A 97 8.34 -3.22 -4.17
N PRO A 98 8.25 -2.32 -5.16
CA PRO A 98 9.41 -1.56 -5.61
C PRO A 98 9.96 -0.64 -4.53
N MET A 99 9.11 0.00 -3.72
CA MET A 99 9.54 0.82 -2.58
C MET A 99 10.37 0.00 -1.59
N LEU A 100 9.84 -1.12 -1.12
CA LEU A 100 10.55 -1.94 -0.13
C LEU A 100 11.85 -2.51 -0.70
N ARG A 101 11.87 -2.92 -1.98
CA ARG A 101 13.11 -3.36 -2.63
C ARG A 101 14.18 -2.27 -2.64
N GLN A 102 13.79 -1.03 -2.92
CA GLN A 102 14.72 0.10 -2.93
C GLN A 102 15.19 0.46 -1.52
N GLU A 103 14.29 0.47 -0.54
CA GLU A 103 14.65 0.72 0.87
C GLU A 103 15.62 -0.37 1.39
N LEU A 104 15.32 -1.65 1.14
CA LEU A 104 16.21 -2.75 1.54
C LEU A 104 17.57 -2.69 0.83
N ALA A 105 17.62 -2.23 -0.43
CA ALA A 105 18.88 -2.08 -1.16
C ALA A 105 19.76 -0.94 -0.63
N ASN A 106 19.17 -0.03 0.16
CA ASN A 106 19.85 1.12 0.73
C ASN A 106 20.05 1.02 2.25
N ASP A 107 19.33 0.12 2.94
CA ASP A 107 19.45 -0.11 4.38
C ASP A 107 20.67 -1.01 4.72
N PRO A 108 21.69 -0.49 5.43
CA PRO A 108 22.86 -1.27 5.82
C PRO A 108 22.52 -2.51 6.67
N ALA A 109 21.49 -2.44 7.51
CA ALA A 109 21.10 -3.55 8.37
C ALA A 109 20.45 -4.68 7.54
N ALA A 110 19.50 -4.35 6.66
CA ALA A 110 18.93 -5.29 5.72
C ALA A 110 19.99 -5.95 4.82
N LEU A 111 20.91 -5.15 4.26
CA LEU A 111 21.99 -5.68 3.42
C LEU A 111 22.89 -6.64 4.19
N THR A 112 23.25 -6.32 5.44
CA THR A 112 24.06 -7.21 6.28
C THR A 112 23.38 -8.57 6.43
N MET A 113 22.08 -8.59 6.71
CA MET A 113 21.32 -9.84 6.83
C MET A 113 21.26 -10.61 5.50
N LEU A 114 21.07 -9.91 4.37
CA LEU A 114 21.04 -10.52 3.05
C LEU A 114 22.38 -11.16 2.65
N PHE A 115 23.49 -10.48 2.92
CA PHE A 115 24.84 -11.01 2.68
C PHE A 115 25.18 -12.15 3.63
N LEU A 116 24.74 -12.09 4.89
CA LEU A 116 24.87 -13.20 5.84
C LEU A 116 24.16 -14.44 5.31
N LEU A 117 22.90 -14.32 4.90
CA LEU A 117 22.11 -15.41 4.30
C LEU A 117 22.76 -15.97 3.03
N GLU A 118 23.20 -15.11 2.11
CA GLU A 118 23.87 -15.55 0.87
C GLU A 118 25.14 -16.34 1.18
N LYS A 119 25.99 -15.84 2.09
CA LYS A 119 27.23 -16.51 2.49
C LYS A 119 26.98 -17.85 3.18
N THR A 120 25.94 -17.92 4.03
CA THR A 120 25.53 -19.18 4.66
C THR A 120 25.00 -20.19 3.64
N GLU A 121 24.15 -19.78 2.70
CA GLU A 121 23.63 -20.66 1.64
C GLU A 121 24.75 -21.18 0.73
N GLN A 122 25.67 -20.30 0.32
CA GLN A 122 26.75 -20.63 -0.61
C GLN A 122 28.00 -21.21 0.05
N LYS A 123 28.06 -21.25 1.38
CA LYS A 123 29.26 -21.63 2.14
C LYS A 123 30.50 -20.82 1.71
N SER A 124 30.31 -19.51 1.54
CA SER A 124 31.30 -18.57 0.99
C SER A 124 31.86 -17.59 2.03
N PHE A 125 31.91 -18.02 3.28
CA PHE A 125 32.72 -17.36 4.32
C PHE A 125 34.22 -17.57 4.05
N SER A 126 35.08 -16.83 4.75
CA SER A 126 36.52 -17.08 4.71
C SER A 126 36.83 -18.55 5.05
N PRO A 127 37.92 -19.14 4.51
CA PRO A 127 38.22 -20.56 4.71
C PRO A 127 38.28 -20.98 6.19
N GLU A 128 38.84 -20.14 7.04
CA GLU A 128 38.95 -20.38 8.49
C GLU A 128 37.58 -20.33 9.19
N LEU A 129 36.77 -19.33 8.86
CA LEU A 129 35.43 -19.19 9.42
C LEU A 129 34.52 -20.34 8.93
N GLN A 130 34.61 -20.70 7.65
CA GLN A 130 33.84 -21.80 7.07
C GLN A 130 34.24 -23.15 7.67
N ALA A 131 35.53 -23.38 7.94
CA ALA A 131 36.00 -24.57 8.65
C ALA A 131 35.41 -24.64 10.07
N THR A 132 35.36 -23.51 10.77
CA THR A 132 34.77 -23.41 12.12
C THR A 132 33.27 -23.69 12.10
N ILE A 133 32.53 -23.10 11.16
CA ILE A 133 31.10 -23.35 10.94
C ILE A 133 30.83 -24.83 10.65
N ASN A 134 31.63 -25.45 9.79
CA ASN A 134 31.46 -26.86 9.43
C ASN A 134 31.79 -27.80 10.59
N ALA A 135 32.77 -27.45 11.42
CA ALA A 135 33.15 -28.24 12.58
C ALA A 135 32.13 -28.14 13.73
N ARG A 136 31.43 -27.01 13.85
CA ARG A 136 30.53 -26.69 14.97
C ARG A 136 29.19 -26.11 14.50
N PRO A 137 28.36 -26.89 13.79
CA PRO A 137 27.05 -26.43 13.33
C PRO A 137 26.09 -26.11 14.50
N ASP A 138 26.31 -26.73 15.66
CA ASP A 138 25.59 -26.49 16.91
C ASP A 138 25.67 -25.02 17.36
N LEU A 139 26.85 -24.41 17.23
CA LEU A 139 27.12 -23.04 17.66
C LEU A 139 26.48 -21.98 16.76
N VAL A 140 26.21 -22.33 15.50
CA VAL A 140 25.55 -21.41 14.54
C VAL A 140 24.07 -21.24 14.86
N THR A 141 23.44 -22.32 15.34
CA THR A 141 22.02 -22.35 15.72
C THR A 141 21.77 -21.94 17.17
N ASP A 142 22.82 -21.72 17.96
CA ASP A 142 22.71 -21.32 19.36
C ASP A 142 22.15 -19.89 19.48
N THR A 143 20.90 -19.80 19.95
CA THR A 143 20.19 -18.53 20.18
C THR A 143 20.15 -18.15 21.67
N THR A 144 21.09 -18.63 22.49
CA THR A 144 21.07 -18.36 23.93
C THR A 144 20.93 -16.86 24.26
N PHE A 145 19.99 -16.59 25.17
CA PHE A 145 19.12 -15.41 25.25
C PHE A 145 19.80 -14.04 25.54
N PHE A 146 21.12 -14.00 25.76
CA PHE A 146 21.83 -12.78 26.16
C PHE A 146 23.14 -12.51 25.41
N GLY A 147 23.46 -13.26 24.35
CA GLY A 147 24.70 -13.02 23.60
C GLY A 147 25.98 -13.41 24.35
N PHE A 148 25.87 -14.14 25.47
CA PHE A 148 27.02 -14.69 26.20
C PHE A 148 27.24 -16.18 25.94
N GLY A 149 26.58 -16.73 24.91
CA GLY A 149 26.73 -18.13 24.53
C GLY A 149 28.03 -18.40 23.74
N PRO A 150 28.52 -19.64 23.74
CA PRO A 150 29.70 -20.02 22.97
C PRO A 150 29.54 -19.81 21.44
N GLY A 151 28.30 -19.67 20.95
CA GLY A 151 28.00 -19.32 19.56
C GLY A 151 28.09 -17.83 19.23
N HIS A 152 28.22 -16.93 20.23
CA HIS A 152 28.21 -15.49 20.00
C HIS A 152 29.40 -15.02 19.17
N GLU A 153 30.63 -15.38 19.55
CA GLU A 153 31.83 -14.98 18.82
C GLU A 153 31.82 -15.47 17.36
N LEU A 154 31.29 -16.68 17.13
CA LEU A 154 31.15 -17.23 15.79
C LEU A 154 30.17 -16.40 14.96
N ARG A 155 29.02 -16.05 15.53
CA ARG A 155 28.02 -15.20 14.89
C ARG A 155 28.54 -13.80 14.63
N GLU A 156 29.27 -13.20 15.56
CA GLU A 156 29.87 -11.88 15.40
C GLU A 156 30.82 -11.87 14.19
N LYS A 157 31.71 -12.86 14.07
CA LYS A 157 32.58 -13.02 12.89
C LYS A 157 31.81 -13.21 11.58
N MET A 158 30.72 -13.99 11.60
CA MET A 158 29.85 -14.15 10.43
C MET A 158 29.19 -12.83 10.03
N ILE A 159 28.73 -12.05 11.02
CA ILE A 159 28.13 -10.72 10.81
C ILE A 159 29.18 -9.76 10.26
N ASP A 160 30.39 -9.73 10.83
CA ASP A 160 31.47 -8.84 10.37
C ASP A 160 31.87 -9.10 8.92
N GLU A 161 32.00 -10.37 8.52
CA GLU A 161 32.25 -10.71 7.11
C GLU A 161 31.08 -10.33 6.20
N ALA A 162 29.84 -10.44 6.69
CA ALA A 162 28.66 -10.02 5.95
C ALA A 162 28.58 -8.49 5.81
N VAL A 163 28.92 -7.74 6.87
CA VAL A 163 29.04 -6.27 6.85
C VAL A 163 30.12 -5.83 5.88
N ALA A 164 31.29 -6.48 5.90
CA ALA A 164 32.38 -6.19 4.99
C ALA A 164 31.97 -6.43 3.53
N ALA A 165 31.31 -7.56 3.24
CA ALA A 165 30.79 -7.86 1.92
C ALA A 165 29.71 -6.85 1.48
N ALA A 166 28.77 -6.50 2.37
CA ALA A 166 27.74 -5.50 2.09
C ALA A 166 28.36 -4.12 1.75
N LYS A 167 29.38 -3.68 2.49
CA LYS A 167 30.09 -2.41 2.23
C LYS A 167 30.86 -2.44 0.91
N ALA A 168 31.51 -3.56 0.58
CA ALA A 168 32.28 -3.72 -0.64
C ALA A 168 31.41 -3.93 -1.90
N SER A 169 30.15 -4.33 -1.72
CA SER A 169 29.26 -4.67 -2.83
C SER A 169 28.84 -3.47 -3.67
N SER A 170 28.67 -3.72 -4.97
CA SER A 170 28.08 -2.76 -5.91
C SER A 170 26.55 -2.65 -5.73
N PHE A 171 25.96 -1.56 -6.22
CA PHE A 171 24.50 -1.38 -6.18
C PHE A 171 23.75 -2.50 -6.93
N ASP A 172 24.29 -2.96 -8.06
CA ASP A 172 23.68 -4.05 -8.85
C ASP A 172 23.67 -5.38 -8.08
N GLU A 173 24.73 -5.66 -7.34
CA GLU A 173 24.82 -6.86 -6.50
C GLU A 173 23.83 -6.82 -5.33
N ARG A 174 23.69 -5.66 -4.67
CA ARG A 174 22.69 -5.44 -3.61
C ARG A 174 21.29 -5.68 -4.16
N LYS A 175 20.97 -5.10 -5.32
CA LYS A 175 19.67 -5.26 -5.99
C LYS A 175 19.39 -6.71 -6.36
N ARG A 176 20.40 -7.45 -6.85
CA ARG A 176 20.31 -8.90 -7.13
C ARG A 176 19.94 -9.69 -5.86
N LEU A 177 20.64 -9.43 -4.75
CA LEU A 177 20.40 -10.14 -3.48
C LEU A 177 19.03 -9.83 -2.88
N VAL A 178 18.64 -8.55 -2.92
CA VAL A 178 17.28 -8.15 -2.53
C VAL A 178 16.29 -8.95 -3.38
N HIS A 179 16.38 -8.93 -4.71
CA HIS A 179 15.43 -9.67 -5.54
C HIS A 179 15.36 -11.18 -5.22
N LYS A 180 16.52 -11.83 -5.06
CA LYS A 180 16.61 -13.27 -4.77
C LYS A 180 15.92 -13.66 -3.46
N HIS A 181 16.16 -12.91 -2.38
CA HIS A 181 15.70 -13.28 -1.03
C HIS A 181 14.38 -12.62 -0.64
N TYR A 182 14.09 -11.45 -1.19
CA TYR A 182 12.92 -10.65 -0.83
C TYR A 182 11.62 -11.20 -1.38
N ASP A 183 11.62 -11.77 -2.59
CA ASP A 183 10.41 -12.35 -3.17
C ASP A 183 9.92 -13.54 -2.33
N ARG A 184 10.86 -14.38 -1.86
CA ARG A 184 10.58 -15.48 -0.93
C ARG A 184 10.06 -14.98 0.43
N PHE A 185 10.50 -13.81 0.88
CA PHE A 185 10.06 -13.22 2.14
C PHE A 185 8.65 -12.63 2.04
N LEU A 186 8.36 -11.91 0.95
CA LEU A 186 7.03 -11.37 0.69
C LEU A 186 5.96 -12.46 0.57
N ASP A 187 6.30 -13.57 -0.10
CA ASP A 187 5.42 -14.73 -0.20
C ASP A 187 5.06 -15.32 1.17
N LYS A 188 5.98 -15.25 2.14
CA LYS A 188 5.76 -15.75 3.51
C LYS A 188 4.96 -14.79 4.39
N LEU A 189 5.19 -13.47 4.27
CA LEU A 189 4.42 -12.47 5.04
C LEU A 189 2.93 -12.49 4.64
N GLY A 190 2.66 -12.70 3.36
CA GLY A 190 1.30 -12.74 2.81
C GLY A 190 0.70 -11.35 2.61
N PHE A 191 -0.16 -11.25 1.60
CA PHE A 191 -0.80 -10.00 1.19
C PHE A 191 -1.57 -9.30 2.33
N GLY A 192 -2.27 -10.09 3.17
CA GLY A 192 -3.08 -9.54 4.25
C GLY A 192 -2.28 -8.76 5.30
N VAL A 193 -1.09 -9.26 5.66
CA VAL A 193 -0.21 -8.59 6.63
C VAL A 193 0.33 -7.28 6.04
N LEU A 194 0.76 -7.31 4.78
CA LEU A 194 1.24 -6.12 4.07
C LEU A 194 0.15 -5.06 3.96
N LEU A 195 -1.07 -5.46 3.60
CA LEU A 195 -2.22 -4.55 3.53
C LEU A 195 -2.48 -3.93 4.90
N LEU A 196 -2.54 -4.73 5.97
CA LEU A 196 -2.81 -4.24 7.32
C LEU A 196 -1.70 -3.28 7.80
N ALA A 197 -0.43 -3.55 7.48
CA ALA A 197 0.68 -2.66 7.80
C ALA A 197 0.57 -1.28 7.13
N THR A 198 -0.15 -1.18 6.00
CA THR A 198 -0.43 0.12 5.35
C THR A 198 -1.63 0.86 5.93
N PHE A 199 -2.41 0.26 6.84
CA PHE A 199 -3.54 0.91 7.51
C PHE A 199 -3.13 1.42 8.89
N GLY A 200 -3.03 2.74 9.03
CA GLY A 200 -2.89 3.41 10.32
C GLY A 200 -4.22 3.88 10.91
N LEU A 201 -4.24 4.19 12.20
CA LEU A 201 -5.39 4.84 12.85
C LEU A 201 -5.80 6.15 12.15
N LEU A 202 -4.80 6.88 11.64
CA LEU A 202 -5.00 8.12 10.92
C LEU A 202 -5.71 7.90 9.57
N ASP A 203 -5.49 6.77 8.90
CA ASP A 203 -6.21 6.44 7.65
C ASP A 203 -7.71 6.27 7.90
N LEU A 204 -8.09 5.61 9.00
CA LEU A 204 -9.49 5.43 9.37
C LEU A 204 -10.17 6.77 9.63
N LEU A 205 -9.47 7.68 10.30
CA LEU A 205 -9.96 9.04 10.54
C LEU A 205 -10.16 9.80 9.22
N TRP A 206 -9.19 9.75 8.30
CA TRP A 206 -9.30 10.44 7.00
C TRP A 206 -10.36 9.83 6.09
N ILE A 207 -10.52 8.51 6.10
CA ILE A 207 -11.61 7.83 5.38
C ILE A 207 -12.96 8.26 5.95
N GLY A 208 -13.11 8.28 7.27
CA GLY A 208 -14.33 8.75 7.93
C GLY A 208 -14.64 10.20 7.58
N LEU A 209 -13.65 11.09 7.62
CA LEU A 209 -13.80 12.49 7.22
C LEU A 209 -14.16 12.63 5.73
N GLY A 210 -13.52 11.85 4.87
CA GLY A 210 -13.82 11.78 3.43
C GLY A 210 -15.26 11.34 3.18
N MET A 211 -15.72 10.26 3.83
CA MET A 211 -17.10 9.78 3.71
C MET A 211 -18.11 10.82 4.19
N SER A 212 -17.86 11.47 5.33
CA SER A 212 -18.73 12.54 5.86
C SER A 212 -18.81 13.74 4.92
N THR A 213 -17.67 14.13 4.35
CA THR A 213 -17.58 15.22 3.37
C THR A 213 -18.32 14.86 2.08
N ALA A 214 -18.09 13.65 1.56
CA ALA A 214 -18.74 13.13 0.35
C ALA A 214 -20.26 13.06 0.52
N TRP A 215 -20.73 12.59 1.67
CA TRP A 215 -22.14 12.54 2.03
C TRP A 215 -22.79 13.92 2.00
N THR A 216 -22.14 14.90 2.63
CA THR A 216 -22.64 16.27 2.74
C THR A 216 -22.69 16.95 1.37
N LEU A 217 -21.57 16.95 0.65
CA LEU A 217 -21.48 17.58 -0.67
C LEU A 217 -22.34 16.85 -1.72
N GLY A 218 -22.43 15.51 -1.63
CA GLY A 218 -23.26 14.67 -2.50
C GLY A 218 -24.76 14.96 -2.39
N GLN A 219 -25.21 15.57 -1.30
CA GLN A 219 -26.58 16.07 -1.09
C GLN A 219 -26.81 17.47 -1.65
N GLY A 220 -25.79 18.10 -2.22
CA GLY A 220 -25.86 19.49 -2.67
C GLY A 220 -25.78 20.51 -1.53
N ARG A 221 -25.33 20.09 -0.33
CA ARG A 221 -25.03 21.01 0.79
C ARG A 221 -23.60 21.52 0.60
N ILE A 222 -23.45 22.56 -0.22
CA ILE A 222 -22.18 23.23 -0.52
C ILE A 222 -22.16 24.57 0.20
#